data_AF-A0A2V6F4M8-F1
#
_entry.id   AF-A0A2V6F4M8-F1
#
_cell.length_a   1.000
_cell.length_b   1.000
_cell.length_c   1.000
_cell.angle_alpha   90.00
_cell.angle_beta   90.00
_cell.angle_gamma   90.00
#
_symmetry.space_group_name_H-M   'P 1'
#
loop_
_entity.id
_entity.type
_entity.pdbx_description
1 polymer ?
#
loop_
_entity_poly.entity_id
_entity_poly.type
_entity_poly.pdbx_seq_one_letter_code
_entity_poly.pdbx_strand_id
1 'polypeptide(L)'
;MANEQVKTSVKTRIRYNGREFGNQNQMPEDVRRLCDDVMSVIENNGEVTLPSGRPLEPLFTKRQRQLARLIVWALIFAGLLVVAKAIR
;
A
#
# COMPACT_ATOMS: atom_id res chain seq x y z
N MET A 1 -18.02 -48.70 -1.47
CA MET A 1 -17.22 -48.10 -2.56
C MET A 1 -16.66 -46.79 -2.03
N ALA A 2 -15.37 -46.75 -1.69
CA ALA A 2 -14.74 -45.59 -1.06
C ALA A 2 -14.59 -44.45 -2.07
N ASN A 3 -15.09 -43.28 -1.70
CA ASN A 3 -14.88 -42.00 -2.38
C ASN A 3 -13.41 -41.59 -2.17
N GLU A 4 -12.58 -41.85 -3.17
CA GLU A 4 -11.21 -41.35 -3.23
C GLU A 4 -11.26 -39.86 -3.55
N GLN A 5 -11.08 -39.02 -2.52
CA GLN A 5 -10.93 -37.58 -2.71
C GLN A 5 -9.65 -37.33 -3.51
N VAL A 6 -9.82 -37.06 -4.81
CA VAL A 6 -8.74 -36.63 -5.69
C VAL A 6 -8.21 -35.30 -5.14
N LYS A 7 -7.10 -35.38 -4.39
CA LYS A 7 -6.35 -34.22 -3.93
C LYS A 7 -5.65 -33.59 -5.14
N THR A 8 -6.36 -32.77 -5.89
CA THR A 8 -5.81 -31.95 -6.96
C THR A 8 -4.90 -30.89 -6.34
N SER A 9 -3.62 -31.24 -6.16
CA SER A 9 -2.60 -30.24 -5.88
C SER A 9 -2.40 -29.43 -7.16
N VAL A 10 -3.00 -28.25 -7.20
CA VAL A 10 -2.74 -27.27 -8.26
C VAL A 10 -1.25 -26.93 -8.18
N LYS A 11 -0.47 -27.51 -9.09
CA LYS A 11 0.97 -27.23 -9.18
C LYS A 11 1.14 -25.90 -9.90
N THR A 12 1.32 -24.84 -9.13
CA THR A 12 1.62 -23.51 -9.66
C THR A 12 2.99 -23.55 -10.35
N ARG A 13 3.00 -23.57 -11.68
CA ARG A 13 4.22 -23.42 -12.48
C ARG A 13 4.46 -21.94 -12.72
N ILE A 14 5.63 -21.45 -12.33
CA ILE A 14 5.95 -20.03 -12.49
C ILE A 14 7.21 -19.87 -13.31
N ARG A 15 7.11 -19.15 -14.43
CA ARG A 15 8.21 -18.98 -15.39
C ARG A 15 8.49 -17.51 -15.61
N TYR A 16 9.74 -17.10 -15.42
CA TYR A 16 10.19 -15.73 -15.61
C TYR A 16 11.58 -15.71 -16.27
N ASN A 17 11.75 -14.92 -17.34
CA ASN A 17 12.98 -14.84 -18.14
C ASN A 17 13.57 -16.21 -18.52
N GLY A 18 12.71 -17.13 -18.98
CA GLY A 18 13.11 -18.47 -19.41
C GLY A 18 13.43 -19.45 -18.27
N ARG A 19 13.57 -18.98 -17.03
CA ARG A 19 13.76 -19.81 -15.84
C ARG A 19 12.42 -20.20 -15.23
N GLU A 20 12.29 -21.47 -14.85
CA GLU A 20 11.14 -22.00 -14.12
C GLU A 20 11.46 -22.03 -12.63
N PHE A 21 10.51 -21.56 -11.82
CA PHE A 21 10.59 -21.49 -10.38
C PHE A 21 9.59 -22.47 -9.78
N GLY A 22 10.03 -23.24 -8.78
CA GLY A 22 9.18 -24.21 -8.10
C GLY A 22 8.23 -23.57 -7.09
N ASN A 23 8.50 -22.32 -6.68
CA ASN A 23 7.68 -21.53 -5.77
C ASN A 23 8.01 -20.02 -5.89
N GLN A 24 7.16 -19.16 -5.31
CA GLN A 24 7.37 -17.71 -5.27
C GLN A 24 8.63 -17.28 -4.50
N ASN A 25 9.06 -18.03 -3.47
CA ASN A 25 10.25 -17.70 -2.68
C ASN A 25 11.56 -17.88 -3.45
N GLN A 26 11.55 -18.62 -4.56
CA GLN A 26 12.70 -18.78 -5.44
C GLN A 26 12.82 -17.64 -6.47
N MET A 27 11.83 -16.76 -6.57
CA MET A 27 11.86 -15.63 -7.50
C MET A 27 12.78 -14.50 -7.01
N PRO A 28 13.31 -13.69 -7.94
CA PRO A 28 13.87 -12.39 -7.59
C PRO A 28 12.84 -11.54 -6.84
N GLU A 29 13.30 -10.73 -5.88
CA GLU A 29 12.44 -9.97 -4.97
C GLU A 29 11.44 -9.07 -5.72
N ASP A 30 11.89 -8.39 -6.78
CA ASP A 30 11.06 -7.52 -7.60
C ASP A 30 9.90 -8.28 -8.31
N VAL A 31 10.17 -9.52 -8.74
CA VAL A 31 9.17 -10.38 -9.40
C VAL A 31 8.16 -10.90 -8.40
N ARG A 32 8.61 -11.25 -7.19
CA ARG A 32 7.74 -11.68 -6.09
C ARG A 32 6.78 -10.54 -5.70
N ARG A 33 7.30 -9.32 -5.53
CA ARG A 33 6.49 -8.13 -5.22
C ARG A 33 5.42 -7.86 -6.27
N LEU A 34 5.77 -7.94 -7.56
CA LEU A 34 4.80 -7.76 -8.62
C LEU A 34 3.69 -8.82 -8.58
N CYS A 35 4.03 -10.06 -8.23
CA CYS A 35 3.05 -11.14 -8.11
C CYS A 35 2.10 -10.91 -6.94
N ASP A 36 2.63 -10.51 -5.78
CA ASP A 36 1.85 -10.17 -4.58
C ASP A 36 0.91 -8.98 -4.86
N ASP A 37 1.43 -7.94 -5.52
CA ASP A 37 0.69 -6.76 -5.93
C ASP A 37 -0.52 -7.12 -6.82
N VAL A 38 -0.32 -7.96 -7.84
CA VAL A 38 -1.41 -8.42 -8.73
C VAL A 38 -2.42 -9.29 -7.97
N MET A 39 -1.95 -10.17 -7.07
CA MET A 39 -2.84 -11.03 -6.29
C MET A 39 -3.74 -10.22 -5.36
N SER A 40 -3.20 -9.13 -4.78
CA SER A 40 -3.96 -8.24 -3.88
C SER A 40 -5.16 -7.56 -4.55
N VAL A 41 -5.10 -7.33 -5.86
CA VAL A 41 -6.22 -6.77 -6.65
C VAL A 41 -7.36 -7.77 -6.74
N ILE A 42 -7.03 -9.06 -6.86
CA ILE A 42 -8.02 -10.14 -7.05
C ILE A 42 -8.77 -10.42 -5.75
N GLU A 43 -8.09 -10.33 -4.60
CA GLU A 43 -8.69 -10.60 -3.30
C GLU A 43 -9.66 -9.52 -2.81
N ASN A 44 -9.56 -8.29 -3.33
CA ASN A 44 -10.35 -7.15 -2.84
C ASN A 44 -11.69 -6.95 -3.60
N ASN A 45 -12.44 -8.03 -3.85
CA ASN A 45 -13.78 -8.03 -4.45
C ASN A 45 -13.90 -7.35 -5.84
N GLY A 46 -12.84 -7.37 -6.66
CA GLY A 46 -12.90 -6.87 -8.03
C GLY A 46 -12.86 -5.35 -8.17
N GLU A 47 -12.59 -4.61 -7.10
CA GLU A 47 -12.19 -3.21 -7.22
C GLU A 47 -10.77 -3.18 -7.82
N VAL A 48 -10.68 -2.81 -9.11
CA VAL A 48 -9.42 -2.68 -9.86
C VAL A 48 -8.62 -1.51 -9.31
N THR A 49 -8.08 -1.69 -8.13
CA THR A 49 -7.00 -0.88 -7.59
C THR A 49 -5.73 -1.44 -8.17
N LEU A 50 -5.27 -0.88 -9.29
CA LEU A 50 -3.92 -1.16 -9.76
C LEU A 50 -2.96 -0.92 -8.58
N PRO A 51 -1.97 -1.80 -8.35
CA PRO A 51 -0.88 -1.51 -7.43
C PRO A 51 -0.18 -0.27 -7.99
N SER A 52 -0.61 0.90 -7.51
CA SER A 52 0.02 2.17 -7.82
C SER A 52 1.44 1.99 -7.35
N GLY A 53 2.38 1.89 -8.30
CA GLY A 53 3.74 1.38 -8.06
C GLY A 53 4.39 2.12 -6.92
N ARG A 54 4.41 1.49 -5.73
CA ARG A 54 4.48 2.17 -4.43
C ARG A 54 3.40 3.27 -4.32
N PRO A 55 2.63 3.35 -3.23
CA PRO A 55 2.16 4.66 -2.82
C PRO A 55 3.44 5.52 -2.82
N LEU A 56 3.53 6.57 -3.65
CA LEU A 56 4.41 7.68 -3.27
C LEU A 56 4.02 7.88 -1.82
N GLU A 57 4.95 7.59 -0.89
CA GLU A 57 4.71 7.86 0.53
C GLU A 57 4.03 9.21 0.56
N PRO A 58 2.86 9.34 1.22
CA PRO A 58 2.24 10.63 1.30
C PRO A 58 3.34 11.58 1.76
N LEU A 59 3.64 12.58 0.93
CA LEU A 59 4.79 13.49 1.06
C LEU A 59 4.87 14.08 2.49
N PHE A 60 3.72 14.02 3.18
CA PHE A 60 3.56 14.24 4.60
C PHE A 60 3.06 12.98 5.32
N THR A 61 3.92 12.39 6.15
CA THR A 61 3.54 11.36 7.12
C THR A 61 2.48 11.90 8.11
N LYS A 62 1.69 11.01 8.72
CA LYS A 62 0.60 11.36 9.66
C LYS A 62 1.04 12.36 10.75
N ARG A 63 2.28 12.23 11.21
CA ARG A 63 2.93 13.12 12.18
C ARG A 63 3.22 14.51 11.60
N GLN A 64 3.71 14.62 10.37
CA GLN A 64 3.90 15.93 9.74
C GLN A 64 2.57 16.64 9.45
N ARG A 65 1.50 15.90 9.12
CA ARG A 65 0.15 16.50 8.97
C ARG A 65 -0.34 17.11 10.28
N GLN A 66 -0.10 16.46 11.42
CA GLN A 66 -0.43 17.02 12.74
C GLN A 66 0.37 18.30 13.02
N LEU A 67 1.68 18.30 12.74
CA LEU A 67 2.53 19.49 12.93
C LEU A 67 2.10 20.66 12.05
N ALA A 68 1.83 20.42 10.76
CA ALA A 68 1.35 21.45 9.84
C ALA A 68 0.04 22.07 10.35
N ARG A 69 -0.87 21.24 10.87
CA ARG A 69 -2.13 21.71 11.46
C ARG A 69 -1.87 22.62 12.67
N LEU A 70 -0.97 22.23 13.56
CA LEU A 70 -0.62 23.03 14.74
C LEU A 70 0.00 24.39 14.37
N ILE A 71 0.88 24.42 13.37
CA ILE A 71 1.50 25.67 12.88
C ILE A 71 0.43 26.61 12.33
N VAL A 72 -0.49 26.10 11.50
CA VAL A 72 -1.59 26.91 10.96
C VAL A 72 -2.45 27.48 12.08
N TRP A 73 -2.84 26.65 13.06
CA TRP A 73 -3.60 27.11 14.23
C TRP A 73 -2.84 28.16 15.06
N ALA A 74 -1.53 27.99 15.26
CA ALA A 74 -0.70 28.93 16.00
C ALA A 74 -0.60 30.29 15.30
N LEU A 75 -0.46 30.32 13.97
CA LEU A 75 -0.41 31.56 13.19
C LEU A 75 -1.74 32.31 13.24
N ILE A 76 -2.87 31.61 13.11
CA ILE A 76 -4.21 32.19 13.24
C ILE A 76 -4.39 32.79 14.63
N PHE A 77 -4.01 32.04 15.67
CA PHE A 77 -4.15 32.49 17.05
C PHE A 77 -3.27 33.72 17.37
N ALA A 78 -2.02 33.71 16.90
CA ALA A 78 -1.13 34.86 17.05
C ALA A 78 -1.70 36.11 16.34
N GLY A 79 -2.23 35.95 15.12
CA GLY A 79 -2.87 37.03 14.39
C GLY A 79 -4.09 37.61 15.13
N LEU A 80 -4.97 36.75 15.67
CA LEU A 80 -6.11 37.17 16.48
C LEU A 80 -5.67 37.93 17.73
N LEU A 81 -4.62 37.47 18.41
CA LEU A 81 -4.05 38.15 19.57
C LEU A 81 -3.54 39.56 19.25
N VAL A 82 -2.86 39.72 18.10
CA VAL A 82 -2.37 41.02 17.64
C VAL A 82 -3.53 41.98 17.35
N VAL A 83 -4.56 41.51 16.64
CA VAL A 83 -5.76 42.31 16.33
C VAL A 83 -6.50 42.71 17.61
N ALA A 84 -6.70 41.78 18.54
CA ALA A 84 -7.35 42.05 19.81
C ALA A 84 -6.58 43.06 20.67
N LYS A 85 -5.24 43.05 20.61
CA LYS A 85 -4.40 44.04 21.28
C LYS A 85 -4.36 45.40 20.60
N ALA A 86 -4.60 45.48 19.29
CA ALA A 86 -4.62 46.74 18.55
C ALA A 86 -5.96 47.49 18.68
N ILE A 87 -7.04 46.78 19.03
CA ILE A 87 -8.39 47.34 19.20
C ILE A 87 -8.62 47.81 20.66
N ARG A 88 -7.79 47.37 21.61
CA ARG A 88 -7.84 47.77 23.02
C ARG A 88 -6.89 48.93 23.30
#